data_AF-A0A6P6ULU2-F1
#
_entry.id   AF-A0A6P6ULU2-F1
#
_cell.length_a   1.000
_cell.length_b   1.000
_cell.length_c   1.000
_cell.angle_alpha   90.00
_cell.angle_beta   90.00
_cell.angle_gamma   90.00
#
_symmetry.space_group_name_H-M   'P 1'
#
loop_
_entity.id
_entity.type
_entity.pdbx_description
1 polymer ?
#
loop_
_entity_poly.entity_id
_entity_poly.type
_entity_poly.pdbx_seq_one_letter_code
_entity_poly.pdbx_strand_id
1 'polypeptide(L)'
;MDPCPFVRLTVGNLGLKIPVAAKPARSVVHPSSSPCYCKIKLKNFPLQTAVVPYITPEPQSPDGAAQVQASAAAATFNLGKSDLEKLAGKSLFGGSSKRLHLTVSIYTGGRGTTCGVNSGRLLGKIRVPLDLAGTETRAVIFHNGWINVGKESKNSSAQFHLNVKSEPDPRFVFQFDGEPECSPQVFQIQGSIRQPVFTCKFSFRSAPDRNQRSWSLPSELSCSRGWLSSFGSERERPGKERKGWSITVHDLSGSPVAAASMVTPFVASPGSDRVSRSNPGSWLILRPGDGTWKPWGRLEAWRERGSADGLGYRFELIPDSAAAAGIVLAESTLSSSKGGKFVIDLGSGSPAGGAGGTANGRSTPGSVASPACSPRSSGDFGYGLWPYCVYRGFVMSARVAGEGDGRKSKCNRPPTVEVSVQHVNCTEDAAAYVALSAAVDLSMDACRLFSQKLRKELCPPQDLPC
;
A
#
# COMPACT_ATOMS: atom_id res chain seq x y z
N MET A 1 -8.93 21.96 -7.79
CA MET A 1 -8.97 20.50 -8.03
C MET A 1 -10.28 19.99 -7.44
N ASP A 2 -11.08 19.26 -8.21
CA ASP A 2 -12.37 18.73 -7.75
C ASP A 2 -12.31 17.23 -7.41
N PRO A 3 -12.76 16.80 -6.21
CA PRO A 3 -12.65 15.42 -5.80
C PRO A 3 -13.74 14.51 -6.39
N CYS A 4 -13.39 13.24 -6.55
CA CYS A 4 -14.35 12.17 -6.83
C CYS A 4 -14.98 11.65 -5.52
N PRO A 5 -16.27 11.27 -5.55
CA PRO A 5 -16.90 10.61 -4.41
C PRO A 5 -16.36 9.19 -4.25
N PHE A 6 -16.04 8.86 -3.01
CA PHE A 6 -15.63 7.53 -2.58
C PHE A 6 -16.22 7.27 -1.21
N VAL A 7 -16.48 6.00 -0.90
CA VAL A 7 -17.02 5.57 0.39
C VAL A 7 -16.09 4.54 0.99
N ARG A 8 -15.69 4.75 2.24
CA ARG A 8 -14.91 3.81 3.02
C ARG A 8 -15.83 3.01 3.92
N LEU A 9 -15.98 1.71 3.67
CA LEU A 9 -16.70 0.78 4.54
C LEU A 9 -15.72 0.10 5.48
N THR A 10 -15.87 0.31 6.78
CA THR A 10 -15.00 -0.22 7.81
C THR A 10 -15.74 -1.18 8.73
N VAL A 11 -15.09 -2.30 9.02
CA VAL A 11 -15.50 -3.28 10.03
C VAL A 11 -14.47 -3.24 11.14
N GLY A 12 -14.90 -3.02 12.37
CA GLY A 12 -14.02 -2.88 13.52
C GLY A 12 -14.68 -3.35 14.81
N ASN A 13 -13.99 -3.10 15.93
CA ASN A 13 -14.46 -3.42 17.28
C ASN A 13 -14.93 -4.88 17.39
N LEU A 14 -14.14 -5.82 16.87
CA LEU A 14 -14.49 -7.24 16.94
C LEU A 14 -14.34 -7.76 18.37
N GLY A 15 -15.26 -8.62 18.80
CA GLY A 15 -15.15 -9.32 20.08
C GLY A 15 -15.98 -10.59 20.10
N LEU A 16 -15.53 -11.61 20.83
CA LEU A 16 -16.25 -12.88 20.95
C LEU A 16 -16.40 -13.27 22.42
N LYS A 17 -17.63 -13.57 22.83
CA LYS A 17 -17.98 -14.18 24.12
C LYS A 17 -18.48 -15.59 23.83
N ILE A 18 -17.86 -16.60 24.44
CA ILE A 18 -18.38 -17.97 24.41
C ILE A 18 -18.78 -18.33 25.84
N PRO A 19 -20.04 -18.72 26.08
CA PRO A 19 -20.45 -19.19 27.40
C PRO A 19 -19.67 -20.45 27.80
N VAL A 20 -19.00 -20.40 28.95
CA VAL A 20 -18.22 -21.51 29.50
C VAL A 20 -19.18 -22.52 30.11
N ALA A 21 -19.05 -23.80 29.75
CA ALA A 21 -19.86 -24.86 30.36
C ALA A 21 -19.49 -25.04 31.84
N ALA A 22 -20.49 -25.20 32.72
CA ALA A 22 -20.33 -25.32 34.17
C ALA A 22 -19.56 -26.59 34.64
N LYS A 23 -19.06 -27.43 33.73
CA LYS A 23 -18.22 -28.59 34.06
C LYS A 23 -16.97 -28.59 33.18
N PRO A 24 -15.76 -28.64 33.76
CA PRO A 24 -14.53 -28.73 32.98
C PRO A 24 -14.54 -30.07 32.23
N ALA A 25 -14.62 -30.02 30.90
CA ALA A 25 -14.20 -31.14 30.09
C ALA A 25 -12.71 -31.39 30.40
N ARG A 26 -12.28 -32.66 30.47
CA ARG A 26 -10.91 -33.11 30.75
C ARG A 26 -9.91 -32.74 29.62
N SER A 27 -10.03 -31.54 29.07
CA SER A 27 -9.15 -30.91 28.10
C SER A 27 -8.18 -30.02 28.88
N VAL A 28 -6.89 -30.29 28.75
CA VAL A 28 -5.77 -29.52 29.36
C VAL A 28 -5.73 -28.06 28.84
N VAL A 29 -6.47 -27.76 27.77
CA VAL A 29 -6.53 -26.45 27.12
C VAL A 29 -7.86 -25.77 27.46
N HIS A 30 -7.81 -24.61 28.15
CA HIS A 30 -8.99 -23.81 28.48
C HIS A 30 -9.65 -23.27 27.19
N PRO A 31 -10.99 -23.29 27.04
CA PRO A 31 -11.66 -22.84 25.80
C PRO A 31 -11.31 -21.41 25.36
N SER A 32 -10.94 -20.53 26.30
CA SER A 32 -10.51 -19.15 26.03
C SER A 32 -9.10 -19.04 25.41
N SER A 33 -8.33 -20.13 25.36
CA SER A 33 -6.96 -20.15 24.83
C SER A 33 -6.87 -20.56 23.36
N SER A 34 -7.99 -20.92 22.73
CA SER A 34 -8.03 -21.24 21.30
C SER A 34 -8.08 -19.96 20.46
N PRO A 35 -7.20 -19.79 19.45
CA PRO A 35 -7.25 -18.61 18.59
C PRO A 35 -8.59 -18.54 17.85
N CYS A 36 -9.17 -17.34 17.80
CA CYS A 36 -10.40 -17.07 17.08
C CYS A 36 -10.12 -16.09 15.95
N TYR A 37 -10.73 -16.33 14.79
CA TYR A 37 -10.58 -15.44 13.64
C TYR A 37 -11.87 -15.36 12.84
N CYS A 38 -12.04 -14.30 12.07
CA CYS A 38 -13.17 -14.15 11.19
C CYS A 38 -12.73 -13.88 9.75
N LYS A 39 -13.57 -14.29 8.80
CA LYS A 39 -13.44 -13.99 7.37
C LYS A 39 -14.55 -13.02 6.98
N ILE A 40 -14.19 -11.84 6.52
CA ILE A 40 -15.07 -10.71 6.19
C ILE A 40 -15.14 -10.58 4.67
N LYS A 41 -16.34 -10.74 4.10
CA LYS A 41 -16.58 -10.77 2.66
C LYS A 41 -17.64 -9.75 2.25
N LEU A 42 -17.26 -8.87 1.32
CA LEU A 42 -18.15 -8.02 0.55
C LEU A 42 -18.21 -8.52 -0.90
N LYS A 43 -19.38 -8.40 -1.56
CA LYS A 43 -19.58 -8.84 -2.94
C LYS A 43 -18.60 -8.10 -3.87
N ASN A 44 -17.90 -8.83 -4.76
CA ASN A 44 -16.91 -8.31 -5.72
C ASN A 44 -15.61 -7.75 -5.12
N PHE A 45 -15.41 -7.84 -3.80
CA PHE A 45 -14.18 -7.42 -3.14
C PHE A 45 -13.37 -8.60 -2.60
N PRO A 46 -12.05 -8.44 -2.42
CA PRO A 46 -11.21 -9.45 -1.80
C PRO A 46 -11.67 -9.82 -0.39
N LEU A 47 -11.54 -11.11 -0.04
CA LEU A 47 -11.81 -11.61 1.29
C LEU A 47 -10.76 -11.08 2.28
N GLN A 48 -11.19 -10.47 3.38
CA GLN A 48 -10.31 -10.03 4.45
C GLN A 48 -10.45 -10.96 5.66
N THR A 49 -9.35 -11.20 6.38
CA THR A 49 -9.33 -12.09 7.55
C THR A 49 -8.74 -11.33 8.72
N ALA A 50 -9.41 -11.38 9.87
CA ALA A 50 -8.97 -10.68 11.08
C ALA A 50 -9.00 -11.62 12.29
N VAL A 51 -8.05 -11.42 13.20
CA VAL A 51 -8.07 -12.07 14.52
C VAL A 51 -9.19 -11.45 15.36
N VAL A 52 -9.88 -12.29 16.12
CA VAL A 52 -10.99 -11.88 16.99
C VAL A 52 -10.56 -12.05 18.44
N PRO A 53 -10.55 -10.97 19.25
CA PRO A 53 -10.24 -11.09 20.66
C PRO A 53 -11.37 -11.80 21.41
N TYR A 54 -10.99 -12.67 22.35
CA TYR A 54 -11.92 -13.32 23.26
C TYR A 54 -12.16 -12.40 24.46
N ILE A 55 -13.42 -12.14 24.80
CA ILE A 55 -13.81 -11.31 25.95
C ILE A 55 -14.38 -12.23 27.02
N THR A 56 -13.69 -12.31 28.17
CA THR A 56 -14.17 -13.05 29.33
C THR A 56 -15.34 -12.29 29.98
N PRO A 57 -16.48 -12.94 30.27
CA PRO A 57 -17.52 -12.30 31.07
C PRO A 57 -17.06 -12.21 32.53
N GLU A 58 -16.62 -11.03 32.97
CA GLU A 58 -16.43 -10.76 34.40
C GLU A 58 -17.79 -10.53 35.09
N PRO A 59 -17.94 -10.90 36.38
CA PRO A 59 -19.12 -10.57 37.15
C PRO A 59 -19.27 -9.06 37.29
N GLN A 60 -20.48 -8.57 37.10
CA GLN A 60 -20.87 -7.15 37.10
C GLN A 60 -20.36 -6.40 38.34
N SER A 61 -19.47 -5.42 38.13
CA SER A 61 -19.35 -4.25 39.01
C SER A 61 -20.25 -3.12 38.46
N PRO A 62 -20.81 -2.24 39.32
CA PRO A 62 -21.92 -1.36 38.94
C PRO A 62 -21.52 -0.07 38.19
N ASP A 63 -20.35 0.00 37.55
CA ASP A 63 -19.98 1.12 36.68
C ASP A 63 -19.79 0.64 35.23
N GLY A 64 -20.81 0.91 34.42
CA GLY A 64 -20.92 0.46 33.03
C GLY A 64 -19.96 1.17 32.08
N ALA A 65 -18.79 0.58 31.86
CA ALA A 65 -18.01 0.72 30.63
C ALA A 65 -16.93 -0.37 30.58
N ALA A 66 -17.32 -1.61 30.25
CA ALA A 66 -16.33 -2.60 29.82
C ALA A 66 -15.65 -2.05 28.56
N GLN A 67 -14.43 -1.54 28.73
CA GLN A 67 -13.61 -0.94 27.68
C GLN A 67 -13.39 -1.96 26.57
N VAL A 68 -14.23 -1.92 25.54
CA VAL A 68 -13.85 -2.39 24.21
C VAL A 68 -12.78 -1.40 23.74
N GLN A 69 -11.54 -1.71 24.09
CA GLN A 69 -10.37 -0.96 23.68
C GLN A 69 -10.47 -0.73 22.17
N ALA A 70 -10.44 0.55 21.74
CA ALA A 70 -10.67 0.96 20.36
C ALA A 70 -9.71 0.20 19.44
N SER A 71 -10.21 -0.89 18.86
CA SER A 71 -9.41 -1.81 18.08
C SER A 71 -9.32 -1.30 16.65
N ALA A 72 -8.13 -1.44 16.07
CA ALA A 72 -7.85 -1.22 14.65
C ALA A 72 -8.95 -1.78 13.74
N ALA A 73 -9.18 -1.14 12.59
CA ALA A 73 -10.10 -1.66 11.59
C ALA A 73 -9.73 -3.10 11.21
N ALA A 74 -10.65 -4.03 11.44
CA ALA A 74 -10.50 -5.44 11.11
C ALA A 74 -10.66 -5.72 9.61
N ALA A 75 -11.46 -4.90 8.92
CA ALA A 75 -11.49 -4.86 7.47
C ALA A 75 -11.86 -3.46 6.97
N THR A 76 -11.32 -3.08 5.82
CA THR A 76 -11.68 -1.83 5.13
C THR A 76 -11.89 -2.09 3.65
N PHE A 77 -13.03 -1.64 3.12
CA PHE A 77 -13.35 -1.68 1.69
C PHE A 77 -13.47 -0.25 1.17
N ASN A 78 -12.72 0.06 0.11
CA ASN A 78 -12.76 1.35 -0.55
C ASN A 78 -13.66 1.23 -1.78
N LEU A 79 -14.78 1.96 -1.79
CA LEU A 79 -15.81 1.90 -2.82
C LEU A 79 -15.73 3.16 -3.68
N GLY A 80 -15.36 3.03 -4.94
CA GLY A 80 -15.47 4.12 -5.91
C GLY A 80 -16.86 4.18 -6.52
N LYS A 81 -17.15 5.25 -7.27
CA LYS A 81 -18.42 5.44 -7.99
C LYS A 81 -18.87 4.19 -8.78
N SER A 82 -17.98 3.59 -9.57
CA SER A 82 -18.31 2.39 -10.35
C SER A 82 -18.62 1.16 -9.48
N ASP A 83 -18.05 1.08 -8.28
CA ASP A 83 -18.33 -0.02 -7.36
C ASP A 83 -19.68 0.17 -6.70
N LEU A 84 -20.01 1.40 -6.30
CA LEU A 84 -21.32 1.76 -5.76
C LEU A 84 -22.42 1.46 -6.78
N GLU A 85 -22.23 1.84 -8.05
CA GLU A 85 -23.17 1.51 -9.14
C GLU A 85 -23.32 -0.01 -9.35
N LYS A 86 -22.22 -0.77 -9.36
CA LYS A 86 -22.25 -2.24 -9.47
C LYS A 86 -22.91 -2.93 -8.28
N LEU A 87 -22.76 -2.36 -7.09
CA LEU A 87 -23.34 -2.87 -5.86
C LEU A 87 -24.83 -2.51 -5.75
N ALA A 88 -25.23 -1.34 -6.25
CA ALA A 88 -26.62 -0.88 -6.34
C ALA A 88 -27.39 -1.54 -7.50
N GLY A 89 -26.69 -2.02 -8.52
CA GLY A 89 -27.25 -2.59 -9.74
C GLY A 89 -28.32 -3.66 -9.48
N LYS A 90 -29.57 -3.33 -9.85
CA LYS A 90 -30.69 -4.26 -9.97
C LYS A 90 -30.33 -5.28 -11.06
N SER A 91 -30.54 -6.56 -10.80
CA SER A 91 -30.38 -7.62 -11.81
C SER A 91 -31.19 -7.28 -13.06
N LEU A 92 -30.55 -7.17 -14.23
CA LEU A 92 -31.20 -6.94 -15.53
C LEU A 92 -32.10 -8.11 -15.95
N PHE A 93 -31.95 -9.27 -15.31
CA PHE A 93 -32.87 -10.39 -15.43
C PHE A 93 -33.80 -10.38 -14.21
N GLY A 94 -35.07 -10.06 -14.44
CA GLY A 94 -36.09 -9.85 -13.42
C GLY A 94 -36.11 -10.96 -12.36
N GLY A 95 -35.75 -10.62 -11.13
CA GLY A 95 -35.73 -11.56 -10.02
C GLY A 95 -35.11 -10.96 -8.76
N SER A 96 -35.90 -10.21 -8.00
CA SER A 96 -35.61 -9.59 -6.68
C SER A 96 -34.34 -8.71 -6.61
N SER A 97 -34.48 -7.48 -6.12
CA SER A 97 -33.31 -6.70 -5.68
C SER A 97 -32.67 -7.43 -4.50
N LYS A 98 -31.65 -8.26 -4.77
CA LYS A 98 -30.93 -8.99 -3.73
C LYS A 98 -30.20 -7.97 -2.88
N ARG A 99 -30.75 -7.68 -1.70
CA ARG A 99 -30.21 -6.73 -0.72
C ARG A 99 -28.71 -7.00 -0.52
N LEU A 100 -27.89 -5.95 -0.59
CA LEU A 100 -26.45 -6.09 -0.38
C LEU A 100 -26.20 -6.48 1.07
N HIS A 101 -25.31 -7.46 1.28
CA HIS A 101 -24.92 -7.89 2.62
C HIS A 101 -23.41 -8.00 2.74
N LEU A 102 -22.89 -7.52 3.86
CA LEU A 102 -21.57 -7.91 4.36
C LEU A 102 -21.69 -9.26 5.06
N THR A 103 -20.83 -10.19 4.72
CA THR A 103 -20.79 -11.51 5.34
C THR A 103 -19.58 -11.65 6.25
N VAL A 104 -19.80 -12.04 7.50
CA VAL A 104 -18.73 -12.34 8.47
C VAL A 104 -18.86 -13.79 8.91
N SER A 105 -17.87 -14.62 8.58
CA SER A 105 -17.81 -16.02 9.03
C SER A 105 -16.80 -16.14 10.17
N ILE A 106 -17.22 -16.68 11.30
CA ILE A 106 -16.43 -16.72 12.54
C ILE A 106 -15.93 -18.13 12.79
N TYR A 107 -14.64 -18.29 13.07
CA TYR A 107 -13.97 -19.57 13.25
C TYR A 107 -13.25 -19.61 14.60
N THR A 108 -13.27 -20.80 15.21
CA THR A 108 -12.49 -21.15 16.40
C THR A 108 -11.44 -22.19 16.03
N GLY A 109 -10.21 -22.06 16.54
CA GLY A 109 -9.09 -22.97 16.27
C GLY A 109 -7.98 -22.35 15.43
N GLY A 110 -6.91 -23.11 15.22
CA GLY A 110 -5.70 -22.65 14.53
C GLY A 110 -5.94 -22.08 13.13
N ARG A 111 -5.05 -21.17 12.71
CA ARG A 111 -5.00 -20.68 11.33
C ARG A 111 -3.97 -21.51 10.56
N GLY A 112 -4.42 -22.52 9.82
CA GLY A 112 -3.52 -23.26 8.94
C GLY A 112 -4.07 -24.57 8.39
N THR A 113 -3.37 -25.09 7.38
CA THR A 113 -3.49 -26.45 6.86
C THR A 113 -2.24 -27.21 7.26
N THR A 114 -2.15 -27.68 8.51
CA THR A 114 -1.16 -28.71 8.85
C THR A 114 -1.73 -30.04 8.32
N CYS A 115 -1.01 -30.66 7.39
CA CYS A 115 -1.35 -31.97 6.82
C CYS A 115 -2.67 -32.04 6.00
N GLY A 116 -3.07 -30.96 5.30
CA GLY A 116 -4.23 -30.99 4.40
C GLY A 116 -5.61 -30.90 5.07
N VAL A 117 -5.66 -30.73 6.40
CA VAL A 117 -6.92 -30.54 7.15
C VAL A 117 -7.07 -29.07 7.55
N ASN A 118 -8.24 -28.46 7.25
CA ASN A 118 -8.57 -27.11 7.73
C ASN A 118 -8.67 -27.14 9.27
N SER A 119 -7.78 -26.42 9.96
CA SER A 119 -7.70 -26.46 11.44
C SER A 119 -8.72 -25.57 12.18
N GLY A 120 -9.58 -24.83 11.46
CA GLY A 120 -10.58 -23.94 12.06
C GLY A 120 -12.02 -24.46 11.91
N ARG A 121 -12.74 -24.57 13.04
CA ARG A 121 -14.17 -24.94 13.08
C ARG A 121 -15.03 -23.68 12.95
N LEU A 122 -16.01 -23.69 12.05
CA LEU A 122 -16.97 -22.58 11.88
C LEU A 122 -17.89 -22.52 13.11
N LEU A 123 -17.87 -21.39 13.82
CA LEU A 123 -18.77 -21.10 14.94
C LEU A 123 -20.11 -20.58 14.45
N GLY A 124 -20.09 -19.71 13.43
CA GLY A 124 -21.30 -19.20 12.80
C GLY A 124 -21.03 -18.13 11.75
N LYS A 125 -22.11 -17.63 11.15
CA LYS A 125 -22.07 -16.70 10.02
C LYS A 125 -23.07 -15.58 10.22
N ILE A 126 -22.58 -14.35 10.21
CA ILE A 126 -23.37 -13.11 10.33
C ILE A 126 -23.53 -12.49 8.94
N ARG A 127 -24.72 -11.95 8.67
CA ARG A 127 -25.00 -11.15 7.47
C ARG A 127 -25.52 -9.79 7.90
N VAL A 128 -24.74 -8.74 7.67
CA VAL A 128 -25.14 -7.36 7.95
C VAL A 128 -25.71 -6.75 6.66
N PRO A 129 -26.99 -6.35 6.62
CA PRO A 129 -27.55 -5.64 5.47
C PRO A 129 -26.85 -4.29 5.29
N LEU A 130 -26.51 -3.97 4.05
CA LEU A 130 -25.91 -2.69 3.67
C LEU A 130 -26.87 -1.93 2.77
N ASP A 131 -27.21 -0.71 3.16
CA ASP A 131 -27.87 0.28 2.31
C ASP A 131 -26.89 1.40 2.02
N LEU A 132 -26.29 1.38 0.82
CA LEU A 132 -25.25 2.33 0.46
C LEU A 132 -25.81 3.68 -0.02
N ALA A 133 -27.14 3.84 -0.08
CA ALA A 133 -27.75 5.09 -0.50
C ALA A 133 -27.34 6.27 0.41
N GLY A 134 -26.82 7.34 -0.18
CA GLY A 134 -26.42 8.57 0.54
C GLY A 134 -25.11 8.47 1.34
N THR A 135 -24.43 7.32 1.35
CA THR A 135 -23.17 7.11 2.10
C THR A 135 -22.00 7.95 1.57
N GLU A 136 -22.11 8.48 0.33
CA GLU A 136 -21.16 9.43 -0.25
C GLU A 136 -21.19 10.82 0.41
N THR A 137 -22.27 11.15 1.14
CA THR A 137 -22.48 12.49 1.73
C THR A 137 -22.42 12.51 3.25
N ARG A 138 -22.63 11.36 3.91
CA ARG A 138 -22.62 11.26 5.37
C ARG A 138 -22.19 9.87 5.83
N ALA A 139 -21.65 9.81 7.05
CA ALA A 139 -21.34 8.55 7.69
C ALA A 139 -22.63 7.80 8.06
N VAL A 140 -22.62 6.47 7.91
CA VAL A 140 -23.74 5.59 8.23
C VAL A 140 -23.23 4.38 9.02
N ILE A 141 -23.84 4.11 10.16
CA ILE A 141 -23.58 2.90 10.96
C ILE A 141 -24.62 1.85 10.57
N PHE A 142 -24.17 0.73 10.00
CA PHE A 142 -25.04 -0.39 9.62
C PHE A 142 -25.32 -1.33 10.79
N HIS A 143 -24.32 -1.49 11.67
CA HIS A 143 -24.45 -2.31 12.87
C HIS A 143 -23.43 -1.86 13.92
N ASN A 144 -23.83 -1.83 15.18
CA ASN A 144 -22.94 -1.61 16.31
C ASN A 144 -23.46 -2.35 17.52
N GLY A 145 -22.81 -3.46 17.90
CA GLY A 145 -23.19 -4.21 19.09
C GLY A 145 -23.00 -5.71 18.96
N TRP A 146 -23.53 -6.43 19.95
CA TRP A 146 -23.47 -7.88 20.07
C TRP A 146 -24.54 -8.59 19.22
N ILE A 147 -24.15 -9.69 18.57
CA ILE A 147 -25.03 -10.59 17.81
C ILE A 147 -24.83 -12.00 18.34
N ASN A 148 -25.91 -12.76 18.55
CA ASN A 148 -25.82 -14.18 18.93
C ASN A 148 -25.32 -15.01 17.73
N VAL A 149 -24.38 -15.93 17.99
CA VAL A 149 -23.71 -16.76 16.98
C VAL A 149 -23.69 -18.22 17.43
N GLY A 150 -24.01 -19.11 16.50
CA GLY A 150 -24.04 -20.56 16.73
C GLY A 150 -25.45 -21.11 16.85
N LYS A 151 -25.56 -22.41 17.10
CA LYS A 151 -26.85 -23.09 17.26
C LYS A 151 -27.41 -22.74 18.64
N GLU A 152 -28.62 -22.19 18.68
CA GLU A 152 -29.33 -21.91 19.93
C GLU A 152 -29.48 -23.20 20.73
N SER A 153 -28.84 -23.24 21.90
CA SER A 153 -29.14 -24.21 22.95
C SER A 153 -29.85 -23.46 24.07
N LYS A 154 -30.80 -24.11 24.74
CA LYS A 154 -31.82 -23.49 25.60
C LYS A 154 -31.33 -22.52 26.69
N ASN A 155 -30.03 -22.35 26.95
CA ASN A 155 -29.50 -21.38 27.93
C ASN A 155 -28.07 -20.85 27.61
N SER A 156 -27.54 -21.02 26.40
CA SER A 156 -26.11 -20.74 26.14
C SER A 156 -25.83 -20.55 24.65
N SER A 157 -25.72 -19.28 24.21
CA SER A 157 -25.29 -18.93 22.84
C SER A 157 -24.03 -18.06 22.90
N ALA A 158 -23.10 -18.28 21.97
CA ALA A 158 -21.94 -17.40 21.84
C ALA A 158 -22.40 -16.04 21.31
N GLN A 159 -21.74 -14.96 21.70
CA GLN A 159 -22.04 -13.62 21.23
C GLN A 159 -20.84 -13.02 20.53
N PHE A 160 -21.07 -12.31 19.44
CA PHE A 160 -20.05 -11.66 18.65
C PHE A 160 -20.35 -10.17 18.52
N HIS A 161 -19.43 -9.34 18.97
CA HIS A 161 -19.47 -7.90 18.82
C HIS A 161 -18.81 -7.50 17.50
N LEU A 162 -19.43 -6.57 16.78
CA LEU A 162 -18.81 -5.88 15.67
C LEU A 162 -19.39 -4.47 15.49
N ASN A 163 -18.61 -3.60 14.90
CA ASN A 163 -19.03 -2.33 14.35
C ASN A 163 -18.87 -2.37 12.83
N VAL A 164 -19.92 -2.03 12.09
CA VAL A 164 -19.90 -1.91 10.63
C VAL A 164 -20.41 -0.52 10.30
N LYS A 165 -19.54 0.32 9.76
CA LYS A 165 -19.84 1.70 9.39
C LYS A 165 -19.29 2.05 8.01
N SER A 166 -19.90 3.03 7.37
CA SER A 166 -19.37 3.69 6.18
C SER A 166 -19.18 5.17 6.44
N GLU A 167 -18.19 5.75 5.78
CA GLU A 167 -17.88 7.18 5.83
C GLU A 167 -17.50 7.71 4.42
N PRO A 168 -17.90 8.94 4.07
CA PRO A 168 -17.39 9.62 2.88
C PRO A 168 -15.87 9.74 2.95
N ASP A 169 -15.19 9.44 1.85
CA ASP A 169 -13.73 9.50 1.77
C ASP A 169 -13.32 10.10 0.40
N PRO A 170 -13.66 11.37 0.13
CA PRO A 170 -13.44 11.99 -1.18
C PRO A 170 -11.96 11.96 -1.58
N ARG A 171 -11.69 11.73 -2.87
CA ARG A 171 -10.33 11.55 -3.40
C ARG A 171 -10.10 12.34 -4.67
N PHE A 172 -8.92 12.91 -4.82
CA PHE A 172 -8.41 13.32 -6.12
C PHE A 172 -7.93 12.07 -6.87
N VAL A 173 -8.33 11.96 -8.13
CA VAL A 173 -7.92 10.86 -9.01
C VAL A 173 -7.09 11.44 -10.14
N PHE A 174 -5.85 10.99 -10.25
CA PHE A 174 -4.92 11.38 -11.31
C PHE A 174 -4.67 10.19 -12.23
N GLN A 175 -4.54 10.46 -13.51
CA GLN A 175 -4.28 9.46 -14.55
C GLN A 175 -3.16 9.98 -15.45
N PHE A 176 -2.11 9.19 -15.58
CA PHE A 176 -1.05 9.46 -16.54
C PHE A 176 -1.57 9.15 -17.95
N ASP A 177 -1.20 9.92 -18.96
CA ASP A 177 -1.51 9.61 -20.37
C ASP A 177 -0.47 8.71 -21.05
N GLY A 178 0.54 8.27 -20.30
CA GLY A 178 1.59 7.37 -20.73
C GLY A 178 2.41 6.87 -19.55
N GLU A 179 3.47 6.12 -19.85
CA GLU A 179 4.37 5.61 -18.82
C GLU A 179 5.30 6.72 -18.29
N PRO A 180 5.68 6.72 -17.00
CA PRO A 180 6.49 7.80 -16.41
C PRO A 180 7.81 8.11 -17.14
N GLU A 181 8.49 7.10 -17.68
CA GLU A 181 9.74 7.27 -18.45
C GLU A 181 9.55 7.98 -19.80
N CYS A 182 8.31 8.04 -20.32
CA CYS A 182 7.99 8.73 -21.56
C CYS A 182 7.66 10.23 -21.37
N SER A 183 7.86 10.77 -20.17
CA SER A 183 7.52 12.16 -19.83
C SER A 183 6.03 12.53 -20.12
N PRO A 184 5.08 11.81 -19.50
CA PRO A 184 3.65 11.93 -19.80
C PRO A 184 3.01 13.18 -19.18
N GLN A 185 1.85 13.58 -19.70
CA GLN A 185 0.94 14.48 -18.98
C GLN A 185 0.12 13.70 -17.95
N VAL A 186 -0.32 14.41 -16.92
CA VAL A 186 -1.15 13.86 -15.84
C VAL A 186 -2.45 14.62 -15.80
N PHE A 187 -3.55 13.88 -15.89
CA PHE A 187 -4.91 14.38 -15.91
C PHE A 187 -5.58 14.15 -14.57
N GLN A 188 -6.23 15.16 -14.01
CA GLN A 188 -7.22 14.99 -12.97
C GLN A 188 -8.51 14.44 -13.61
N ILE A 189 -9.03 13.36 -13.02
CA ILE A 189 -10.23 12.67 -13.46
C ILE A 189 -11.38 13.04 -12.53
N GLN A 190 -12.47 13.50 -13.12
CA GLN A 190 -13.72 13.77 -12.43
C GLN A 190 -14.89 13.21 -13.25
N GLY A 191 -15.36 12.02 -12.88
CA GLY A 191 -16.37 11.31 -13.68
C GLY A 191 -15.87 11.03 -15.10
N SER A 192 -16.49 11.64 -16.11
CA SER A 192 -16.08 11.55 -17.52
C SER A 192 -15.13 12.67 -17.96
N ILE A 193 -14.89 13.67 -17.11
CA ILE A 193 -14.05 14.82 -17.42
C ILE A 193 -12.59 14.46 -17.13
N ARG A 194 -11.70 14.81 -18.06
CA ARG A 194 -10.24 14.66 -17.94
C ARG A 194 -9.60 16.04 -18.12
N GLN A 195 -9.04 16.59 -17.05
CA GLN A 195 -8.40 17.91 -17.06
C GLN A 195 -6.88 17.76 -16.87
N PRO A 196 -6.03 18.30 -17.76
CA PRO A 196 -4.58 18.27 -17.54
C PRO A 196 -4.25 19.14 -16.32
N VAL A 197 -3.39 18.63 -15.44
CA VAL A 197 -2.98 19.34 -14.21
C VAL A 197 -1.48 19.36 -14.00
N PHE A 198 -0.76 18.33 -14.50
CA PHE A 198 0.69 18.27 -14.42
C PHE A 198 1.32 17.72 -15.70
N THR A 199 2.62 17.99 -15.87
CA THR A 199 3.47 17.33 -16.86
C THR A 199 4.68 16.71 -16.17
N CYS A 200 4.96 15.44 -16.45
CA CYS A 200 6.13 14.74 -15.95
C CYS A 200 7.29 14.88 -16.93
N LYS A 201 8.51 15.07 -16.43
CA LYS A 201 9.75 15.05 -17.20
C LYS A 201 10.70 14.02 -16.62
N PHE A 202 10.91 12.93 -17.35
CA PHE A 202 11.93 11.93 -17.02
C PHE A 202 13.31 12.40 -17.51
N SER A 203 14.34 12.14 -16.71
CA SER A 203 15.71 12.54 -17.03
C SER A 203 16.72 11.64 -16.33
N PHE A 204 17.94 11.64 -16.86
CA PHE A 204 19.11 11.09 -16.22
C PHE A 204 19.87 12.24 -15.57
N ARG A 205 20.17 12.15 -14.28
CA ARG A 205 21.16 13.00 -13.63
C ARG A 205 22.51 12.66 -14.24
N SER A 206 23.01 13.57 -15.06
CA SER A 206 24.44 13.66 -15.32
C SER A 206 25.15 13.77 -13.98
N ALA A 207 26.24 13.04 -13.79
CA ALA A 207 27.18 13.33 -12.70
C ALA A 207 27.46 14.85 -12.70
N PRO A 208 27.60 15.51 -11.53
CA PRO A 208 27.79 16.94 -11.49
C PRO A 208 28.99 17.29 -12.36
N ASP A 209 28.69 17.95 -13.48
CA ASP A 209 29.69 18.58 -14.31
C ASP A 209 30.31 19.67 -13.43
N ARG A 210 31.52 19.39 -12.95
CA ARG A 210 32.35 20.32 -12.20
C ARG A 210 32.89 21.35 -13.20
N ASN A 211 32.00 22.11 -13.85
CA ASN A 211 32.32 23.36 -14.53
C ASN A 211 31.05 24.05 -15.07
N GLN A 212 30.37 24.82 -14.21
CA GLN A 212 29.59 25.96 -14.69
C GLN A 212 30.38 27.26 -14.51
N ARG A 213 31.27 27.51 -15.47
CA ARG A 213 31.68 28.81 -16.04
C ARG A 213 32.06 28.43 -17.49
N SER A 214 31.49 28.88 -18.59
CA SER A 214 31.14 30.24 -19.01
C SER A 214 30.32 30.17 -20.32
N TRP A 215 29.68 31.28 -20.67
CA TRP A 215 28.94 31.55 -21.92
C TRP A 215 29.65 31.22 -23.25
N SER A 216 28.79 31.08 -24.29
CA SER A 216 28.93 31.36 -25.74
C SER A 216 29.17 30.21 -26.76
N LEU A 217 28.32 30.22 -27.80
CA LEU A 217 28.11 29.36 -29.00
C LEU A 217 29.32 29.33 -30.01
N PRO A 218 29.28 28.64 -31.20
CA PRO A 218 28.42 27.57 -31.75
C PRO A 218 29.19 26.36 -32.38
N SER A 219 28.44 25.32 -32.83
CA SER A 219 28.73 24.16 -33.71
C SER A 219 30.16 23.86 -34.18
N GLU A 220 30.59 22.60 -34.04
CA GLU A 220 31.19 21.78 -35.12
C GLU A 220 31.11 20.27 -34.83
N LEU A 221 30.82 19.48 -35.87
CA LEU A 221 30.87 18.01 -35.87
C LEU A 221 32.32 17.54 -35.67
N SER A 222 32.55 16.58 -34.76
CA SER A 222 33.72 15.71 -34.88
C SER A 222 33.54 14.37 -34.15
N CYS A 223 33.26 13.32 -34.92
CA CYS A 223 33.51 11.95 -34.51
C CYS A 223 35.02 11.69 -34.59
N SER A 224 35.70 11.45 -33.46
CA SER A 224 36.91 10.61 -33.41
C SER A 224 37.50 10.41 -32.00
N ARG A 225 37.67 9.11 -31.67
CA ARG A 225 38.82 8.49 -30.97
C ARG A 225 38.97 8.68 -29.46
N GLY A 226 38.43 7.69 -28.73
CA GLY A 226 38.85 7.31 -27.37
C GLY A 226 39.28 5.84 -27.30
N TRP A 227 40.23 5.42 -28.13
CA TRP A 227 40.92 4.13 -27.99
C TRP A 227 42.08 4.36 -27.03
N LEU A 228 41.89 4.08 -25.74
CA LEU A 228 42.89 3.62 -24.76
C LEU A 228 42.33 3.72 -23.32
N SER A 229 41.64 2.68 -22.87
CA SER A 229 41.52 2.33 -21.45
C SER A 229 41.40 0.81 -21.32
N SER A 230 42.45 0.11 -21.74
CA SER A 230 42.64 -1.32 -21.45
C SER A 230 43.95 -1.42 -20.70
N PHE A 231 43.89 -1.55 -19.38
CA PHE A 231 44.78 -2.32 -18.50
C PHE A 231 44.33 -2.05 -17.04
N GLY A 232 43.21 -2.68 -16.67
CA GLY A 232 42.67 -2.71 -15.32
C GLY A 232 41.86 -4.00 -15.18
N SER A 233 42.23 -4.80 -14.19
CA SER A 233 41.75 -6.15 -13.84
C SER A 233 40.31 -6.51 -14.25
N GLU A 234 40.20 -7.73 -14.79
CA GLU A 234 39.00 -8.56 -15.01
C GLU A 234 38.01 -8.59 -13.81
N ARG A 235 37.21 -7.52 -13.59
CA ARG A 235 35.90 -7.65 -12.91
C ARG A 235 34.92 -6.48 -12.99
N GLU A 236 35.18 -5.44 -13.76
CA GLU A 236 34.23 -4.32 -13.87
C GLU A 236 33.40 -4.42 -15.16
N ARG A 237 32.33 -5.22 -15.11
CA ARG A 237 31.31 -5.22 -16.19
C ARG A 237 30.47 -3.93 -16.06
N PRO A 238 30.36 -3.09 -17.11
CA PRO A 238 29.61 -1.82 -17.10
C PRO A 238 28.07 -1.99 -17.11
N GLY A 239 27.51 -2.95 -16.38
CA GLY A 239 26.09 -3.30 -16.46
C GLY A 239 25.46 -3.83 -15.17
N LYS A 240 26.03 -3.51 -14.00
CA LYS A 240 25.55 -3.99 -12.68
C LYS A 240 24.88 -2.92 -11.81
N GLU A 241 24.74 -1.72 -12.34
CA GLU A 241 24.18 -0.57 -11.62
C GLU A 241 23.16 0.16 -12.49
N ARG A 242 22.03 0.55 -11.89
CA ARG A 242 21.04 1.46 -12.49
C ARG A 242 20.94 2.69 -11.58
N LYS A 243 21.29 3.86 -12.11
CA LYS A 243 21.42 5.10 -11.35
C LYS A 243 20.96 6.31 -12.15
N GLY A 244 20.80 7.42 -11.43
CA GLY A 244 20.60 8.74 -12.01
C GLY A 244 19.19 9.01 -12.53
N TRP A 245 18.24 8.08 -12.44
CA TRP A 245 16.88 8.38 -12.89
C TRP A 245 16.23 9.44 -11.99
N SER A 246 15.61 10.42 -12.62
CA SER A 246 14.81 11.42 -11.94
C SER A 246 13.60 11.79 -12.77
N ILE A 247 12.47 11.98 -12.11
CA ILE A 247 11.24 12.50 -12.70
C ILE A 247 10.87 13.80 -12.00
N THR A 248 10.65 14.87 -12.78
CA THR A 248 10.20 16.17 -12.26
C THR A 248 8.77 16.41 -12.72
N VAL A 249 7.89 16.72 -11.78
CA VAL A 249 6.49 17.05 -12.03
C VAL A 249 6.38 18.57 -12.12
N HIS A 250 5.83 19.05 -13.22
CA HIS A 250 5.60 20.47 -13.48
C HIS A 250 4.10 20.77 -13.46
N ASP A 251 3.72 21.95 -13.01
CA ASP A 251 2.37 22.46 -13.17
C ASP A 251 2.10 22.90 -14.62
N LEU A 252 0.92 23.46 -14.88
CA LEU A 252 0.54 23.95 -16.20
C LEU A 252 1.33 25.19 -16.66
N SER A 253 1.99 25.91 -15.74
CA SER A 253 2.90 27.01 -16.08
C SER A 253 4.29 26.52 -16.50
N GLY A 254 4.57 25.23 -16.33
CA GLY A 254 5.89 24.65 -16.53
C GLY A 254 6.81 24.80 -15.31
N SER A 255 6.28 25.24 -14.16
CA SER A 255 7.05 25.37 -12.91
C SER A 255 7.18 24.00 -12.23
N PRO A 256 8.38 23.62 -11.75
CA PRO A 256 8.57 22.34 -11.08
C PRO A 256 7.96 22.37 -9.67
N VAL A 257 6.96 21.51 -9.44
CA VAL A 257 6.16 21.47 -8.20
C VAL A 257 6.40 20.22 -7.34
N ALA A 258 7.03 19.18 -7.90
CA ALA A 258 7.54 18.03 -7.16
C ALA A 258 8.62 17.31 -7.97
N ALA A 259 9.45 16.50 -7.32
CA ALA A 259 10.38 15.62 -8.03
C ALA A 259 10.56 14.29 -7.29
N ALA A 260 10.87 13.25 -8.04
CA ALA A 260 11.37 11.97 -7.53
C ALA A 260 12.75 11.72 -8.13
N SER A 261 13.70 11.29 -7.31
CA SER A 261 15.07 11.09 -7.73
C SER A 261 15.70 9.89 -7.06
N MET A 262 16.37 9.05 -7.85
CA MET A 262 17.27 8.05 -7.28
C MET A 262 18.37 8.74 -6.46
N VAL A 263 18.52 8.31 -5.22
CA VAL A 263 19.61 8.75 -4.31
C VAL A 263 20.50 7.59 -3.90
N THR A 264 19.96 6.36 -3.89
CA THR A 264 20.75 5.14 -3.80
C THR A 264 20.58 4.36 -5.10
N PRO A 265 21.67 4.06 -5.82
CA PRO A 265 21.58 3.31 -7.06
C PRO A 265 21.05 1.89 -6.81
N PHE A 266 20.38 1.34 -7.81
CA PHE A 266 19.95 -0.05 -7.80
C PHE A 266 21.12 -0.90 -8.29
N VAL A 267 21.61 -1.81 -7.45
CA VAL A 267 22.81 -2.62 -7.73
C VAL A 267 22.51 -4.09 -7.48
N ALA A 268 23.05 -4.96 -8.35
CA ALA A 268 22.95 -6.40 -8.16
C ALA A 268 23.76 -6.86 -6.93
N SER A 269 23.16 -7.64 -6.03
CA SER A 269 23.87 -8.23 -4.90
C SER A 269 24.99 -9.17 -5.37
N PRO A 270 26.12 -9.29 -4.65
CA PRO A 270 27.20 -10.20 -5.01
C PRO A 270 26.70 -11.63 -5.26
N GLY A 271 27.06 -12.21 -6.41
CA GLY A 271 26.63 -13.56 -6.80
C GLY A 271 25.18 -13.68 -7.27
N SER A 272 24.48 -12.57 -7.49
CA SER A 272 23.10 -12.54 -7.99
C SER A 272 22.91 -11.43 -9.04
N ASP A 273 21.82 -11.52 -9.80
CA ASP A 273 21.38 -10.46 -10.73
C ASP A 273 20.24 -9.62 -10.12
N ARG A 274 20.10 -9.61 -8.80
CA ARG A 274 18.95 -9.06 -8.09
C ARG A 274 19.37 -7.95 -7.14
N VAL A 275 18.51 -6.94 -7.00
CA VAL A 275 18.58 -5.97 -5.91
C VAL A 275 18.00 -6.63 -4.65
N SER A 276 18.80 -6.84 -3.61
CA SER A 276 18.35 -7.49 -2.37
C SER A 276 17.78 -6.50 -1.36
N ARG A 277 16.94 -6.99 -0.44
CA ARG A 277 16.44 -6.21 0.70
C ARG A 277 17.57 -5.63 1.58
N SER A 278 18.73 -6.30 1.65
CA SER A 278 19.90 -5.83 2.40
C SER A 278 20.66 -4.68 1.72
N ASN A 279 20.41 -4.44 0.43
CA ASN A 279 20.99 -3.33 -0.32
C ASN A 279 19.93 -2.77 -1.28
N PRO A 280 18.87 -2.12 -0.75
CA PRO A 280 17.78 -1.64 -1.57
C PRO A 280 18.21 -0.39 -2.36
N GLY A 281 17.69 -0.25 -3.58
CA GLY A 281 17.74 1.03 -4.27
C GLY A 281 16.77 2.00 -3.60
N SER A 282 17.03 3.30 -3.70
CA SER A 282 16.16 4.28 -3.05
C SER A 282 15.97 5.57 -3.83
N TRP A 283 14.74 6.08 -3.74
CA TRP A 283 14.29 7.35 -4.28
C TRP A 283 14.02 8.33 -3.16
N LEU A 284 14.38 9.59 -3.39
CA LEU A 284 13.95 10.71 -2.57
C LEU A 284 12.86 11.46 -3.32
N ILE A 285 11.73 11.66 -2.66
CA ILE A 285 10.64 12.50 -3.13
C ILE A 285 10.86 13.89 -2.55
N LEU A 286 10.82 14.89 -3.41
CA LEU A 286 11.19 16.27 -3.13
C LEU A 286 10.00 17.18 -3.41
N ARG A 287 9.82 18.19 -2.55
CA ARG A 287 8.89 19.30 -2.73
C ARG A 287 9.66 20.62 -2.76
N PRO A 288 9.21 21.63 -3.51
CA PRO A 288 9.78 22.97 -3.39
C PRO A 288 9.49 23.54 -2.00
N GLY A 289 10.46 24.22 -1.39
CA GLY A 289 10.31 24.91 -0.12
C GLY A 289 11.52 25.79 0.20
N ASP A 290 11.28 27.00 0.70
CA ASP A 290 12.30 28.01 1.02
C ASP A 290 13.28 28.29 -0.13
N GLY A 291 12.79 28.31 -1.38
CA GLY A 291 13.62 28.52 -2.57
C GLY A 291 14.56 27.36 -2.92
N THR A 292 14.41 26.21 -2.27
CA THR A 292 15.20 24.99 -2.54
C THR A 292 14.30 23.75 -2.63
N TRP A 293 14.89 22.59 -2.92
CA TRP A 293 14.22 21.30 -2.85
C TRP A 293 14.32 20.73 -1.44
N LYS A 294 13.18 20.47 -0.81
CA LYS A 294 13.10 19.83 0.50
C LYS A 294 12.70 18.36 0.37
N PRO A 295 13.34 17.44 1.11
CA PRO A 295 12.92 16.05 1.17
C PRO A 295 11.54 15.92 1.81
N TRP A 296 10.63 15.24 1.14
CA TRP A 296 9.29 14.93 1.64
C TRP A 296 9.14 13.48 2.08
N GLY A 297 9.75 12.56 1.34
CA GLY A 297 9.70 11.15 1.66
C GLY A 297 10.76 10.35 0.96
N ARG A 298 11.01 9.14 1.45
CA ARG A 298 11.99 8.21 0.90
C ARG A 298 11.32 6.90 0.56
N LEU A 299 11.49 6.45 -0.67
CA LEU A 299 11.01 5.15 -1.15
C LEU A 299 12.20 4.24 -1.38
N GLU A 300 12.31 3.17 -0.60
CA GLU A 300 13.19 2.05 -0.89
C GLU A 300 12.47 0.98 -1.70
N ALA A 301 13.21 0.32 -2.58
CA ALA A 301 12.70 -0.79 -3.37
C ALA A 301 13.77 -1.86 -3.62
N TRP A 302 13.33 -3.12 -3.63
CA TRP A 302 14.16 -4.29 -3.86
C TRP A 302 13.35 -5.43 -4.50
N ARG A 303 14.04 -6.45 -5.01
CA ARG A 303 13.40 -7.67 -5.54
C ARG A 303 13.30 -8.71 -4.43
N GLU A 304 12.10 -8.94 -3.92
CA GLU A 304 11.80 -9.91 -2.87
C GLU A 304 12.00 -11.35 -3.38
N ARG A 305 12.47 -12.25 -2.50
CA ARG A 305 12.60 -13.68 -2.81
C ARG A 305 11.39 -14.43 -2.29
N GLY A 306 10.80 -15.28 -3.13
CA GLY A 306 9.70 -16.14 -2.69
C GLY A 306 9.21 -17.06 -3.79
N SER A 307 8.14 -17.77 -3.50
CA SER A 307 7.42 -18.64 -4.43
C SER A 307 6.93 -17.97 -5.73
N ALA A 308 6.90 -16.64 -5.75
CA ALA A 308 6.78 -15.80 -6.93
C ALA A 308 7.63 -14.55 -6.68
N ASP A 309 8.31 -14.05 -7.70
CA ASP A 309 9.06 -12.80 -7.62
C ASP A 309 8.12 -11.62 -7.33
N GLY A 310 8.60 -10.72 -6.47
CA GLY A 310 7.88 -9.50 -6.14
C GLY A 310 8.81 -8.29 -6.00
N LEU A 311 8.23 -7.10 -6.20
CA LEU A 311 8.85 -5.83 -5.85
C LEU A 311 8.52 -5.54 -4.38
N GLY A 312 9.50 -5.69 -3.51
CA GLY A 312 9.42 -5.21 -2.14
C GLY A 312 9.64 -3.70 -2.09
N TYR A 313 8.91 -3.00 -1.23
CA TYR A 313 9.04 -1.56 -1.07
C TYR A 313 8.86 -1.14 0.39
N ARG A 314 9.50 -0.03 0.77
CA ARG A 314 9.30 0.68 2.04
C ARG A 314 9.27 2.19 1.77
N PHE A 315 8.18 2.85 2.14
CA PHE A 315 8.04 4.29 2.03
C PHE A 315 8.03 4.94 3.41
N GLU A 316 8.86 5.95 3.57
CA GLU A 316 8.99 6.76 4.78
C GLU A 316 8.68 8.21 4.49
N LEU A 317 7.86 8.82 5.33
CA LEU A 317 7.66 10.26 5.33
C LEU A 317 8.78 10.91 6.14
N ILE A 318 9.33 12.01 5.61
CA ILE A 318 10.35 12.80 6.29
C ILE A 318 9.64 14.04 6.87
N PRO A 319 9.56 14.18 8.20
CA PRO A 319 8.95 15.35 8.81
C PRO A 319 9.83 16.58 8.56
N ASP A 320 9.21 17.75 8.43
CA ASP A 320 9.93 19.02 8.18
C ASP A 320 10.85 19.44 9.36
N SER A 321 10.77 18.76 10.52
CA SER A 321 11.69 18.93 11.65
C SER A 321 12.95 18.09 11.45
N ALA A 322 14.07 18.76 11.23
CA ALA A 322 15.38 18.21 10.81
C ALA A 322 16.05 17.19 11.78
N ALA A 323 15.40 16.80 12.87
CA ALA A 323 15.99 15.96 13.93
C ALA A 323 15.28 14.61 14.14
N ALA A 324 14.17 14.31 13.44
CA ALA A 324 13.41 13.08 13.64
C ALA A 324 13.70 12.03 12.55
N ALA A 325 13.83 10.77 12.95
CA ALA A 325 13.86 9.64 12.04
C ALA A 325 12.57 9.61 11.17
N GLY A 326 12.70 9.15 9.91
CA GLY A 326 11.56 9.03 9.00
C GLY A 326 10.47 8.10 9.55
N ILE A 327 9.21 8.38 9.19
CA ILE A 327 8.05 7.60 9.63
C ILE A 327 7.64 6.64 8.53
N VAL A 328 7.77 5.33 8.78
CA VAL A 328 7.32 4.30 7.82
C VAL A 328 5.81 4.38 7.66
N LEU A 329 5.33 4.76 6.49
CA LEU A 329 3.89 4.81 6.18
C LEU A 329 3.42 3.59 5.40
N ALA A 330 4.31 2.92 4.66
CA ALA A 330 3.96 1.71 3.93
C ALA A 330 5.18 0.81 3.73
N GLU A 331 5.02 -0.48 4.00
CA GLU A 331 5.98 -1.53 3.62
C GLU A 331 5.19 -2.74 3.12
N SER A 332 5.46 -3.20 1.90
CA SER A 332 4.77 -4.37 1.34
C SER A 332 5.50 -4.96 0.13
N THR A 333 4.83 -5.82 -0.61
CA THR A 333 5.34 -6.45 -1.83
C THR A 333 4.27 -6.46 -2.92
N LEU A 334 4.65 -6.04 -4.13
CA LEU A 334 3.84 -6.15 -5.34
C LEU A 334 4.30 -7.35 -6.17
N SER A 335 3.40 -7.97 -6.94
CA SER A 335 3.81 -9.06 -7.83
C SER A 335 4.63 -8.51 -8.99
N SER A 336 5.84 -9.02 -9.23
CA SER A 336 6.65 -8.57 -10.36
C SER A 336 5.99 -8.87 -11.70
N SER A 337 5.25 -9.97 -11.82
CA SER A 337 4.60 -10.36 -13.07
C SER A 337 3.24 -9.72 -13.30
N LYS A 338 2.43 -9.53 -12.25
CA LYS A 338 1.05 -9.01 -12.35
C LYS A 338 0.92 -7.54 -11.95
N GLY A 339 1.96 -6.95 -11.36
CA GLY A 339 1.89 -5.65 -10.71
C GLY A 339 0.99 -5.69 -9.47
N GLY A 340 0.29 -4.59 -9.21
CA GLY A 340 -0.64 -4.48 -8.11
C GLY A 340 -1.07 -3.06 -7.82
N LYS A 341 -1.44 -2.81 -6.56
CA LYS A 341 -1.81 -1.49 -6.05
C LYS A 341 -0.89 -1.18 -4.87
N PHE A 342 -0.04 -0.17 -5.03
CA PHE A 342 0.65 0.48 -3.92
C PHE A 342 -0.39 1.24 -3.10
N VAL A 343 -0.39 1.09 -1.78
CA VAL A 343 -1.42 1.70 -0.91
C VAL A 343 -0.76 2.21 0.36
N ILE A 344 -1.12 3.42 0.74
CA ILE A 344 -0.85 3.99 2.06
C ILE A 344 -2.21 4.17 2.73
N ASP A 345 -2.48 3.39 3.77
CA ASP A 345 -3.71 3.43 4.56
C ASP A 345 -3.38 3.22 6.03
N LEU A 346 -3.57 4.26 6.82
CA LEU A 346 -3.18 4.33 8.23
C LEU A 346 -4.41 4.14 9.14
N GLY A 347 -5.56 3.79 8.58
CA GLY A 347 -6.75 3.38 9.32
C GLY A 347 -6.88 1.86 9.51
N SER A 348 -6.15 1.05 8.74
CA SER A 348 -5.97 -0.37 9.03
C SER A 348 -4.83 -0.52 10.01
N GLY A 349 -5.13 -0.59 11.31
CA GLY A 349 -4.09 -0.63 12.35
C GLY A 349 -3.20 -1.87 12.22
N SER A 350 -2.05 -1.68 11.59
CA SER A 350 -0.84 -2.40 11.93
C SER A 350 -0.17 -1.60 13.04
N PRO A 351 -0.07 -2.14 14.27
CA PRO A 351 0.89 -1.62 15.22
C PRO A 351 2.27 -1.80 14.60
N ALA A 352 3.15 -0.81 14.82
CA ALA A 352 4.57 -0.98 14.58
C ALA A 352 5.03 -2.33 15.18
N GLY A 353 5.65 -3.19 14.36
CA GLY A 353 6.21 -4.46 14.80
C GLY A 353 5.20 -5.59 15.03
N GLY A 354 4.51 -6.04 13.99
CA GLY A 354 3.67 -7.24 14.08
C GLY A 354 3.31 -7.81 12.72
N ALA A 355 3.93 -8.92 12.35
CA ALA A 355 3.68 -9.62 11.10
C ALA A 355 2.20 -9.98 10.91
N GLY A 356 1.66 -9.62 9.75
CA GLY A 356 0.54 -10.31 9.12
C GLY A 356 -0.80 -9.60 9.20
N GLY A 357 -1.16 -8.87 8.13
CA GLY A 357 -2.55 -8.49 7.94
C GLY A 357 -2.84 -7.36 6.95
N THR A 358 -2.31 -7.37 5.73
CA THR A 358 -2.91 -6.57 4.65
C THR A 358 -3.17 -7.41 3.40
N ALA A 359 -4.21 -6.98 2.69
CA ALA A 359 -4.89 -7.68 1.63
C ALA A 359 -4.01 -7.83 0.38
N ASN A 360 -3.15 -8.84 0.35
CA ASN A 360 -2.74 -9.55 -0.86
C ASN A 360 -2.24 -10.93 -0.45
N GLY A 361 -2.92 -11.97 -0.94
CA GLY A 361 -2.71 -13.34 -0.47
C GLY A 361 -1.31 -13.85 -0.81
N ARG A 362 -0.46 -14.00 0.21
CA ARG A 362 0.35 -15.21 0.47
C ARG A 362 1.05 -15.05 1.82
N SER A 363 0.78 -15.96 2.75
CA SER A 363 1.57 -16.16 3.96
C SER A 363 2.88 -16.85 3.60
N THR A 364 4.01 -16.18 3.81
CA THR A 364 5.33 -16.83 3.87
C THR A 364 5.42 -17.68 5.15
N PRO A 365 5.87 -18.94 5.08
CA PRO A 365 6.21 -19.70 6.28
C PRO A 365 7.46 -19.09 6.91
N GLY A 366 7.39 -18.76 8.20
CA GLY A 366 8.58 -18.38 8.97
C GLY A 366 9.55 -19.55 9.03
N SER A 367 10.73 -19.39 8.45
CA SER A 367 11.84 -20.33 8.62
C SER A 367 12.46 -20.10 9.99
N VAL A 368 12.53 -21.19 10.75
CA VAL A 368 13.11 -21.27 12.09
C VAL A 368 14.63 -21.42 11.95
N ALA A 369 15.34 -20.32 11.74
CA ALA A 369 16.79 -20.23 12.01
C ALA A 369 17.31 -18.82 11.71
N SER A 370 17.47 -17.99 12.74
CA SER A 370 18.60 -17.08 12.88
C SER A 370 18.73 -16.62 14.34
N PRO A 371 19.96 -16.41 14.85
CA PRO A 371 20.24 -16.35 16.27
C PRO A 371 19.91 -14.98 16.88
N ALA A 372 19.83 -15.01 18.20
CA ALA A 372 19.51 -13.91 19.09
C ALA A 372 20.40 -12.65 18.97
N CYS A 373 19.89 -11.59 19.61
CA CYS A 373 20.55 -10.38 20.12
C CYS A 373 20.41 -9.10 19.27
N SER A 374 19.46 -8.24 19.65
CA SER A 374 19.68 -6.80 19.92
C SER A 374 18.47 -6.20 20.68
N PRO A 375 18.66 -5.18 21.54
CA PRO A 375 17.98 -5.09 22.82
C PRO A 375 16.58 -4.48 22.74
N ARG A 376 15.73 -4.97 23.64
CA ARG A 376 14.42 -4.39 23.98
C ARG A 376 14.66 -3.01 24.61
N SER A 377 14.34 -1.94 23.88
CA SER A 377 14.22 -0.61 24.48
C SER A 377 12.89 -0.51 25.23
N SER A 378 13.02 -0.22 26.52
CA SER A 378 12.00 -0.16 27.55
C SER A 378 11.53 1.29 27.73
N GLY A 379 10.21 1.48 27.84
CA GLY A 379 9.53 2.53 28.60
C GLY A 379 9.77 4.00 28.21
N ASP A 380 8.76 4.67 27.65
CA ASP A 380 7.80 5.44 28.46
C ASP A 380 6.73 6.09 27.57
N PHE A 381 5.46 5.78 27.88
CA PHE A 381 4.28 6.37 27.26
C PHE A 381 3.87 7.62 28.03
N GLY A 382 4.08 8.79 27.44
CA GLY A 382 3.56 10.03 27.97
C GLY A 382 4.00 11.20 27.11
N TYR A 383 3.03 11.92 26.55
CA TYR A 383 3.14 13.11 25.69
C TYR A 383 3.26 12.86 24.18
N GLY A 384 2.13 13.08 23.47
CA GLY A 384 2.09 13.57 22.09
C GLY A 384 2.52 12.61 20.99
N LEU A 385 1.60 11.76 20.50
CA LEU A 385 1.74 10.93 19.28
C LEU A 385 1.74 11.77 17.98
N TRP A 386 2.54 12.81 17.93
CA TRP A 386 2.98 13.44 16.69
C TRP A 386 4.04 12.52 16.07
N PRO A 387 3.92 12.08 14.81
CA PRO A 387 3.06 12.58 13.72
C PRO A 387 1.90 11.65 13.33
N TYR A 388 1.68 10.54 14.05
CA TYR A 388 0.63 9.55 13.74
C TYR A 388 -0.80 10.11 13.92
N CYS A 389 -0.95 11.25 14.59
CA CYS A 389 -2.23 11.97 14.66
C CYS A 389 -2.60 12.71 13.37
N VAL A 390 -1.63 13.10 12.53
CA VAL A 390 -1.89 13.89 11.30
C VAL A 390 -2.36 13.01 10.16
N TYR A 391 -1.80 11.80 10.05
CA TYR A 391 -2.19 10.85 9.02
C TYR A 391 -3.12 9.77 9.56
N ARG A 392 -4.42 9.93 9.30
CA ARG A 392 -5.44 8.90 9.58
C ARG A 392 -6.13 8.44 8.30
N GLY A 393 -6.56 7.17 8.29
CA GLY A 393 -7.36 6.61 7.21
C GLY A 393 -6.60 6.43 5.90
N PHE A 394 -7.32 6.46 4.79
CA PHE A 394 -6.75 6.34 3.45
C PHE A 394 -5.91 7.57 3.11
N VAL A 395 -4.69 7.36 2.62
CA VAL A 395 -3.79 8.43 2.19
C VAL A 395 -3.70 8.46 0.67
N MET A 396 -3.17 7.38 0.09
CA MET A 396 -3.04 7.28 -1.35
C MET A 396 -3.10 5.83 -1.80
N SER A 397 -3.29 5.68 -3.10
CA SER A 397 -2.97 4.44 -3.77
C SER A 397 -2.61 4.65 -5.23
N ALA A 398 -1.67 3.85 -5.73
CA ALA A 398 -1.21 3.90 -7.09
C ALA A 398 -1.29 2.51 -7.73
N ARG A 399 -1.84 2.43 -8.94
CA ARG A 399 -1.82 1.20 -9.74
C ARG A 399 -0.47 1.08 -10.44
N VAL A 400 0.15 -0.09 -10.30
CA VAL A 400 1.47 -0.39 -10.85
C VAL A 400 1.34 -1.63 -11.74
N ALA A 401 1.85 -1.55 -12.97
CA ALA A 401 1.81 -2.66 -13.92
C ALA A 401 2.98 -3.64 -13.70
N GLY A 402 2.77 -4.91 -14.08
CA GLY A 402 3.82 -5.94 -13.99
C GLY A 402 4.88 -5.83 -15.08
N GLU A 403 6.04 -6.48 -14.87
CA GLU A 403 7.17 -6.55 -15.82
C GLU A 403 6.79 -7.20 -17.17
N GLY A 404 5.80 -8.11 -17.17
CA GLY A 404 5.41 -8.94 -18.33
C GLY A 404 4.27 -8.38 -19.18
N ASP A 405 3.61 -7.32 -18.72
CA ASP A 405 2.64 -6.58 -19.52
C ASP A 405 3.41 -5.76 -20.55
N GLY A 406 3.73 -6.37 -21.70
CA GLY A 406 4.43 -5.69 -22.79
C GLY A 406 3.76 -4.37 -23.19
N ARG A 407 4.39 -3.58 -24.07
CA ARG A 407 3.94 -2.24 -24.50
C ARG A 407 2.43 -2.15 -24.82
N LYS A 408 1.80 -3.23 -25.33
CA LYS A 408 0.35 -3.30 -25.60
C LYS A 408 -0.55 -3.41 -24.36
N SER A 409 -0.09 -3.98 -23.24
CA SER A 409 -0.90 -4.17 -22.03
C SER A 409 -0.74 -3.02 -21.03
N LYS A 410 0.47 -2.47 -20.88
CA LYS A 410 0.73 -1.20 -20.16
C LYS A 410 -0.08 -0.03 -20.75
N CYS A 411 -0.19 0.06 -22.09
CA CYS A 411 -1.05 1.05 -22.75
C CYS A 411 -2.58 0.86 -22.56
N ASN A 412 -3.06 -0.34 -22.17
CA ASN A 412 -4.50 -0.59 -22.07
C ASN A 412 -5.13 -0.06 -20.78
N ARG A 413 -4.32 0.20 -19.74
CA ARG A 413 -4.82 0.85 -18.53
C ARG A 413 -3.73 1.76 -17.96
N PRO A 414 -3.83 3.08 -18.18
CA PRO A 414 -2.82 4.02 -17.73
C PRO A 414 -2.61 3.96 -16.21
N PRO A 415 -1.39 4.27 -15.73
CA PRO A 415 -1.13 4.46 -14.31
C PRO A 415 -2.14 5.44 -13.70
N THR A 416 -2.72 5.05 -12.57
CA THR A 416 -3.76 5.81 -11.87
C THR A 416 -3.36 5.98 -10.42
N VAL A 417 -3.58 7.19 -9.91
CA VAL A 417 -3.27 7.59 -8.53
C VAL A 417 -4.53 8.13 -7.90
N GLU A 418 -4.90 7.56 -6.76
CA GLU A 418 -5.99 8.06 -5.92
C GLU A 418 -5.34 8.67 -4.67
N VAL A 419 -5.69 9.90 -4.31
CA VAL A 419 -5.18 10.59 -3.12
C VAL A 419 -6.36 11.14 -2.33
N SER A 420 -6.42 10.88 -1.02
CA SER A 420 -7.48 11.44 -0.19
C SER A 420 -7.36 12.95 -0.10
N VAL A 421 -8.49 13.65 -0.16
CA VAL A 421 -8.54 15.12 -0.06
C VAL A 421 -7.96 15.61 1.26
N GLN A 422 -8.14 14.86 2.36
CA GLN A 422 -7.67 15.25 3.69
C GLN A 422 -6.14 15.37 3.81
N HIS A 423 -5.39 14.78 2.86
CA HIS A 423 -3.92 14.77 2.86
C HIS A 423 -3.32 15.70 1.78
N VAL A 424 -4.14 16.54 1.14
CA VAL A 424 -3.71 17.47 0.08
C VAL A 424 -4.19 18.87 0.42
N ASN A 425 -3.26 19.74 0.83
CA ASN A 425 -3.57 21.14 1.14
C ASN A 425 -3.33 22.06 -0.06
N CYS A 426 -2.39 21.70 -0.94
CA CYS A 426 -2.03 22.47 -2.13
C CYS A 426 -1.71 21.57 -3.33
N THR A 427 -1.47 22.18 -4.48
CA THR A 427 -1.10 21.50 -5.73
C THR A 427 0.21 20.73 -5.63
N GLU A 428 1.17 21.25 -4.86
CA GLU A 428 2.49 20.67 -4.65
C GLU A 428 2.39 19.37 -3.84
N ASP A 429 1.47 19.29 -2.87
CA ASP A 429 1.19 18.06 -2.12
C ASP A 429 0.66 16.96 -3.06
N ALA A 430 -0.31 17.29 -3.92
CA ALA A 430 -0.80 16.36 -4.93
C ALA A 430 0.30 15.92 -5.89
N ALA A 431 1.15 16.86 -6.34
CA ALA A 431 2.28 16.57 -7.21
C ALA A 431 3.31 15.63 -6.54
N ALA A 432 3.50 15.74 -5.22
CA ALA A 432 4.39 14.85 -4.47
C ALA A 432 3.89 13.39 -4.47
N TYR A 433 2.57 13.18 -4.33
CA TYR A 433 1.95 11.86 -4.48
C TYR A 433 2.05 11.31 -5.91
N VAL A 434 1.92 12.17 -6.92
CA VAL A 434 2.14 11.80 -8.34
C VAL A 434 3.60 11.39 -8.58
N ALA A 435 4.56 12.15 -8.05
CA ALA A 435 5.99 11.83 -8.13
C ALA A 435 6.32 10.51 -7.43
N LEU A 436 5.75 10.26 -6.25
CA LEU A 436 5.88 8.99 -5.54
C LEU A 436 5.31 7.82 -6.36
N SER A 437 4.13 7.98 -6.96
CA SER A 437 3.56 6.95 -7.84
C SER A 437 4.49 6.62 -9.01
N ALA A 438 5.07 7.63 -9.64
CA ALA A 438 6.02 7.42 -10.73
C ALA A 438 7.29 6.69 -10.25
N ALA A 439 7.82 7.03 -9.08
CA ALA A 439 8.96 6.34 -8.48
C ALA A 439 8.67 4.87 -8.18
N VAL A 440 7.46 4.55 -7.69
CA VAL A 440 7.05 3.15 -7.46
C VAL A 440 6.97 2.39 -8.78
N ASP A 441 6.39 2.97 -9.82
CA ASP A 441 6.28 2.33 -11.13
C ASP A 441 7.67 2.08 -11.77
N LEU A 442 8.53 3.10 -11.80
CA LEU A 442 9.91 2.99 -12.28
C LEU A 442 10.74 1.98 -11.46
N SER A 443 10.38 1.74 -10.19
CA SER A 443 11.03 0.74 -9.36
C SER A 443 10.78 -0.70 -9.84
N MET A 444 9.67 -0.97 -10.56
CA MET A 444 9.45 -2.27 -11.20
C MET A 444 10.53 -2.56 -12.25
N ASP A 445 10.87 -1.55 -13.07
CA ASP A 445 11.97 -1.68 -14.03
C ASP A 445 13.34 -1.63 -13.33
N ALA A 446 13.53 -0.77 -12.33
CA ALA A 446 14.80 -0.62 -11.62
C ALA A 446 15.20 -1.91 -10.85
N CYS A 447 14.23 -2.69 -10.36
CA CYS A 447 14.45 -3.98 -9.69
C CYS A 447 14.37 -5.20 -10.63
N ARG A 448 14.24 -4.99 -11.94
CA ARG A 448 14.32 -6.08 -12.93
C ARG A 448 15.67 -6.82 -12.82
N LEU A 449 15.73 -8.10 -13.18
CA LEU A 449 17.01 -8.81 -13.17
C LEU A 449 18.06 -8.09 -14.04
N PHE A 450 19.31 -7.99 -13.58
CA PHE A 450 20.40 -7.35 -14.34
C PHE A 450 20.82 -8.14 -15.59
N SER A 451 20.51 -9.44 -15.64
CA SER A 451 20.62 -10.25 -16.86
C SER A 451 19.56 -9.90 -17.92
N GLN A 452 18.52 -9.13 -17.57
CA GLN A 452 17.49 -8.70 -18.50
C GLN A 452 17.75 -7.26 -18.97
N LYS A 453 17.55 -7.03 -20.27
CA LYS A 453 17.68 -5.69 -20.85
C LYS A 453 16.54 -4.79 -20.39
N LEU A 454 16.88 -3.54 -20.09
CA LEU A 454 15.91 -2.48 -19.87
C LEU A 454 15.32 -2.00 -21.21
N ARG A 455 14.22 -1.25 -21.11
CA ARG A 455 13.60 -0.56 -22.24
C ARG A 455 14.49 0.61 -22.67
N LYS A 456 14.43 0.99 -23.95
CA LYS A 456 15.34 1.99 -24.53
C LYS A 456 15.21 3.36 -23.83
N GLU A 457 13.99 3.69 -23.41
CA GLU A 457 13.63 4.93 -22.71
C GLU A 457 14.30 5.06 -21.33
N LEU A 458 14.74 3.93 -20.75
CA LEU A 458 15.38 3.84 -19.44
C LEU A 458 16.91 3.70 -19.52
N CYS A 459 17.46 3.62 -20.73
CA CYS A 459 18.90 3.59 -20.97
C CYS A 459 19.41 5.01 -21.21
N PRO A 460 20.59 5.39 -20.67
CA PRO A 460 21.25 6.64 -21.00
C PRO A 460 21.44 6.76 -22.53
N PRO A 461 21.34 7.98 -23.11
CA PRO A 461 21.53 8.19 -24.55
C PRO A 461 22.89 7.70 -25.08
N GLN A 462 23.90 7.64 -24.21
CA GLN A 462 25.26 7.19 -24.54
C GLN A 462 25.38 5.66 -24.69
N ASP A 463 24.40 4.88 -24.22
CA ASP A 463 24.41 3.41 -24.21
C ASP A 463 23.54 2.78 -25.32
N LEU A 464 22.97 3.59 -26.22
CA LEU A 464 22.19 3.09 -27.35
C LEU A 464 23.15 2.70 -28.50
N PRO A 465 23.15 1.45 -28.99
CA PRO A 465 23.92 1.10 -30.17
C PRO A 465 23.37 1.85 -31.39
N CYS A 466 24.28 2.45 -32.17
CA CYS A 466 23.99 3.17 -33.41
C CYS A 466 23.15 2.34 -34.39
#